data_AF-A0A6A5KFT0-F1
#
_entry.id   AF-A0A6A5KFT0-F1
#
_cell.length_a   1.000
_cell.length_b   1.000
_cell.length_c   1.000
_cell.angle_alpha   90.00
_cell.angle_beta   90.00
_cell.angle_gamma   90.00
#
_symmetry.space_group_name_H-M   'P 1'
#
loop_
_entity.id
_entity.type
_entity.pdbx_description
1 polymer ?
#
loop_
_entity_poly.entity_id
_entity_poly.type
_entity_poly.pdbx_seq_one_letter_code
_entity_poly.pdbx_strand_id
1 'polypeptide(L)'
;MAPNLPPLPVPGLSLIPNFTAQRPEIFVLKAQDRHLGRASMLISACDPKGHAGAPFMQLNEESSHNVVFRTMEGQEVMRIMVDRHSWFSHKTEYKAVRSADAVPIWDLELKTGWRVPKYDLTIRDKSLKGKHVQVESKVAGEEKGIVIDGSPASTVSRHQKWSHKHNEYVVHVAPGMDIMLALGVGWIRADKVKKDEEVAVVA
;
A
#
# COMPACT_ATOMS: atom_id res chain seq x y z
N MET A 1 13.81 4.73 15.05
CA MET A 1 13.47 6.11 14.62
C MET A 1 12.82 5.98 13.26
N ALA A 2 11.67 6.63 13.05
CA ALA A 2 10.99 6.65 11.75
C ALA A 2 11.96 7.19 10.67
N PRO A 3 12.09 6.54 9.50
CA PRO A 3 12.90 7.07 8.41
C PRO A 3 12.29 8.40 7.94
N ASN A 4 13.05 9.49 8.06
CA ASN A 4 12.68 10.75 7.43
C ASN A 4 13.06 10.67 5.96
N LEU A 5 12.08 10.35 5.10
CA LEU A 5 12.32 10.21 3.67
C LEU A 5 12.53 11.60 3.04
N PRO A 6 13.56 11.77 2.19
CA PRO A 6 13.80 13.04 1.52
C PRO A 6 12.65 13.38 0.56
N PRO A 7 12.38 14.66 0.30
CA PRO A 7 11.39 15.08 -0.70
C PRO A 7 11.77 14.55 -2.09
N LEU A 8 10.77 14.20 -2.88
CA LEU A 8 10.99 13.82 -4.27
C LEU A 8 11.37 15.03 -5.14
N PRO A 9 12.20 14.83 -6.18
CA PRO A 9 12.46 15.86 -7.19
C PRO A 9 11.16 16.36 -7.83
N VAL A 10 11.14 17.63 -8.27
CA VAL A 10 9.99 18.24 -8.95
C VAL A 10 10.04 17.90 -10.45
N PRO A 11 8.91 17.52 -11.08
CA PRO A 11 7.60 17.28 -10.47
C PRO A 11 7.62 15.99 -9.63
N GLY A 12 6.86 15.95 -8.54
CA GLY A 12 6.66 14.74 -7.73
C GLY A 12 5.91 13.62 -8.47
N LEU A 13 5.42 12.61 -7.77
CA LEU A 13 4.52 11.59 -8.31
C LEU A 13 3.12 11.81 -7.74
N SER A 14 2.16 12.19 -8.59
CA SER A 14 0.77 12.45 -8.22
C SER A 14 -0.14 11.69 -9.18
N LEU A 15 -0.98 10.78 -8.66
CA LEU A 15 -1.92 9.97 -9.44
C LEU A 15 -3.37 10.34 -9.12
N ILE A 16 -3.65 10.64 -7.85
CA ILE A 16 -4.98 11.05 -7.39
C ILE A 16 -4.89 12.50 -6.89
N PRO A 17 -5.67 13.43 -7.48
CA PRO A 17 -5.68 14.82 -7.05
C PRO A 17 -5.92 14.96 -5.54
N ASN A 18 -5.19 15.87 -4.89
CA ASN A 18 -5.25 16.14 -3.46
C ASN A 18 -4.72 15.02 -2.53
N PHE A 19 -4.21 13.92 -3.08
CA PHE A 19 -3.57 12.85 -2.30
C PHE A 19 -2.06 12.80 -2.47
N THR A 20 -1.42 13.94 -2.78
CA THR A 20 0.04 14.05 -2.79
C THR A 20 0.52 14.60 -1.45
N ALA A 21 1.42 13.88 -0.79
CA ALA A 21 2.01 14.31 0.47
C ALA A 21 2.75 15.64 0.30
N GLN A 22 2.40 16.65 1.08
CA GLN A 22 3.05 17.97 1.02
C GLN A 22 4.24 18.09 1.98
N ARG A 23 4.31 17.18 2.94
CA ARG A 23 5.34 17.06 3.97
C ARG A 23 5.60 15.57 4.20
N PRO A 24 6.61 15.19 4.99
CA PRO A 24 6.75 13.80 5.39
C PRO A 24 5.50 13.36 6.14
N GLU A 25 4.87 12.28 5.67
CA GLU A 25 3.66 11.72 6.26
C GLU A 25 3.90 10.29 6.70
N ILE A 26 3.24 9.89 7.77
CA ILE A 26 3.33 8.54 8.31
C ILE A 26 1.91 8.08 8.59
N PHE A 27 1.57 6.88 8.13
CA PHE A 27 0.27 6.27 8.31
C PHE A 27 0.39 4.92 9.01
N VAL A 28 -0.54 4.64 9.90
CA VAL A 28 -0.73 3.31 10.48
C VAL A 28 -1.93 2.66 9.82
N LEU A 29 -1.73 1.47 9.26
CA LEU A 29 -2.79 0.58 8.77
C LEU A 29 -3.03 -0.46 9.87
N LYS A 30 -4.21 -0.41 10.47
CA LYS A 30 -4.61 -1.32 11.54
C LYS A 30 -5.83 -2.12 11.10
N ALA A 31 -5.72 -3.44 11.14
CA ALA A 31 -6.87 -4.31 10.95
C ALA A 31 -7.92 -4.06 12.05
N GLN A 32 -9.17 -3.93 11.63
CA GLN A 32 -10.32 -3.87 12.54
C GLN A 32 -10.95 -5.26 12.65
N ASP A 33 -11.68 -5.47 13.75
CA ASP A 33 -12.42 -6.72 13.96
C ASP A 33 -13.46 -6.91 12.85
N ARG A 34 -13.56 -8.15 12.35
CA ARG A 34 -14.43 -8.51 11.22
C ARG A 34 -15.90 -8.37 11.63
N HIS A 35 -16.53 -7.25 11.31
CA HIS A 35 -17.99 -7.22 11.25
C HIS A 35 -18.44 -7.97 9.99
N LEU A 36 -19.25 -9.02 10.16
CA LEU A 36 -19.89 -9.77 9.06
C LEU A 36 -18.92 -10.50 8.12
N GLY A 37 -17.75 -10.94 8.62
CA GLY A 37 -16.81 -11.76 7.86
C GLY A 37 -15.97 -11.02 6.81
N ARG A 38 -16.18 -9.71 6.62
CA ARG A 38 -15.37 -8.87 5.72
C ARG A 38 -14.24 -8.20 6.49
N ALA A 39 -13.05 -8.19 5.92
CA ALA A 39 -11.92 -7.49 6.53
C ALA A 39 -12.06 -5.98 6.28
N SER A 40 -11.86 -5.18 7.33
CA SER A 40 -11.65 -3.75 7.23
C SER A 40 -10.35 -3.36 7.90
N MET A 41 -9.72 -2.30 7.39
CA MET A 41 -8.58 -1.66 8.03
C MET A 41 -8.88 -0.18 8.21
N LEU A 42 -8.51 0.34 9.37
CA LEU A 42 -8.47 1.78 9.63
C LEU A 42 -7.08 2.29 9.31
N ILE A 43 -7.02 3.34 8.49
CA ILE A 43 -5.80 4.05 8.18
C ILE A 43 -5.82 5.36 8.98
N SER A 44 -4.82 5.57 9.83
CA SER A 44 -4.70 6.77 10.66
C SER A 44 -3.37 7.45 10.40
N ALA A 45 -3.35 8.78 10.37
CA ALA A 45 -2.09 9.51 10.36
C ALA A 45 -1.39 9.32 11.71
N CYS A 46 -0.07 9.17 11.72
CA CYS A 46 0.66 9.09 12.99
C CYS A 46 0.67 10.44 13.70
N ASP A 47 0.54 10.40 15.02
CA ASP A 47 0.88 11.53 15.87
C ASP A 47 2.43 11.74 15.88
N PRO A 48 2.91 12.89 16.37
CA PRO A 48 4.35 13.13 16.49
C PRO A 48 5.10 12.15 17.40
N LYS A 49 4.38 11.34 18.20
CA LYS A 49 4.94 10.30 19.08
C LYS A 49 5.00 8.93 18.39
N GLY A 50 4.51 8.83 17.15
CA GLY A 50 4.52 7.60 16.35
C GLY A 50 3.32 6.67 16.60
N HIS A 51 2.28 7.11 17.31
CA HIS A 51 1.06 6.35 17.50
C HIS A 51 0.03 6.67 16.43
N ALA A 52 -0.93 5.77 16.19
CA ALA A 52 -2.11 6.10 15.38
C ALA A 52 -2.86 7.31 15.98
N GLY A 53 -2.89 8.40 15.23
CA GLY A 53 -3.57 9.64 15.55
C GLY A 53 -4.95 9.70 14.89
N ALA A 54 -5.23 10.80 14.20
CA ALA A 54 -6.53 11.01 13.56
C ALA A 54 -6.78 9.98 12.44
N PRO A 55 -8.01 9.41 12.38
CA PRO A 55 -8.43 8.61 11.23
C PRO A 55 -8.31 9.42 9.94
N PHE A 56 -7.69 8.81 8.94
CA PHE A 56 -7.52 9.39 7.61
C PHE A 56 -8.47 8.75 6.61
N MET A 57 -8.62 7.42 6.70
CA MET A 57 -9.30 6.63 5.67
C MET A 57 -9.71 5.26 6.19
N GLN A 58 -10.75 4.70 5.58
CA GLN A 58 -11.15 3.31 5.76
C GLN A 58 -10.83 2.49 4.51
N LEU A 59 -10.33 1.29 4.73
CA LEU A 59 -10.15 0.29 3.70
C LEU A 59 -11.13 -0.85 3.97
N ASN A 60 -11.96 -1.19 2.99
CA ASN A 60 -12.92 -2.28 3.07
C ASN A 60 -12.66 -3.32 1.99
N GLU A 61 -12.57 -4.59 2.37
CA GLU A 61 -12.64 -5.71 1.46
C GLU A 61 -14.13 -5.99 1.16
N GLU A 62 -14.63 -5.50 0.02
CA GLU A 62 -16.04 -5.71 -0.38
C GLU A 62 -16.27 -7.15 -0.85
N SER A 63 -15.28 -7.69 -1.53
CA SER A 63 -15.17 -9.11 -1.88
C SER A 63 -13.69 -9.50 -1.89
N SER A 64 -13.39 -10.80 -1.96
CA SER A 64 -12.01 -11.27 -2.10
C SER A 64 -11.27 -10.56 -3.26
N HIS A 65 -11.98 -10.20 -4.32
CA HIS A 65 -11.44 -9.59 -5.53
C HIS A 65 -11.48 -8.06 -5.54
N ASN A 66 -12.03 -7.40 -4.52
CA ASN A 66 -12.21 -5.95 -4.52
C ASN A 66 -11.93 -5.35 -3.15
N VAL A 67 -10.98 -4.41 -3.15
CA VAL A 67 -10.64 -3.60 -1.99
C VAL A 67 -10.87 -2.14 -2.29
N VAL A 68 -11.49 -1.45 -1.36
CA VAL A 68 -11.99 -0.09 -1.56
C VAL A 68 -11.44 0.82 -0.48
N PHE A 69 -10.86 1.94 -0.90
CA PHE A 69 -10.35 2.99 -0.03
C PHE A 69 -11.36 4.13 0.00
N ARG A 70 -11.87 4.46 1.19
CA ARG A 70 -12.88 5.49 1.43
C ARG A 70 -12.37 6.56 2.39
N THR A 71 -12.74 7.81 2.13
CA THR A 71 -12.58 8.87 3.13
C THR A 71 -13.44 8.57 4.37
N MET A 72 -13.23 9.31 5.45
CA MET A 72 -14.03 9.15 6.67
C MET A 72 -15.50 9.54 6.48
N GLU A 73 -15.82 10.32 5.44
CA GLU A 73 -17.16 10.68 5.01
C GLU A 73 -17.82 9.61 4.11
N GLY A 74 -17.10 8.52 3.81
CA GLY A 74 -17.58 7.41 2.99
C GLY A 74 -17.37 7.56 1.49
N GLN A 75 -16.72 8.63 1.03
CA GLN A 75 -16.43 8.82 -0.39
C GLN A 75 -15.35 7.84 -0.86
N GLU A 76 -15.63 7.10 -1.94
CA GLU A 76 -14.63 6.24 -2.56
C GLU A 76 -13.54 7.05 -3.28
N VAL A 77 -12.28 6.77 -2.97
CA VAL A 77 -11.12 7.44 -3.55
C VAL A 77 -10.43 6.54 -4.58
N MET A 78 -10.20 5.28 -4.19
CA MET A 78 -9.48 4.31 -4.99
C MET A 78 -10.05 2.91 -4.76
N ARG A 79 -10.09 2.12 -5.82
CA ARG A 79 -10.44 0.70 -5.78
C ARG A 79 -9.31 -0.13 -6.34
N ILE A 80 -8.94 -1.20 -5.63
CA ILE A 80 -8.00 -2.21 -6.10
C ILE A 80 -8.80 -3.46 -6.45
N MET A 81 -8.77 -3.84 -7.73
CA MET A 81 -9.24 -5.13 -8.22
C MET A 81 -8.11 -6.15 -8.10
N VAL A 82 -8.41 -7.32 -7.55
CA VAL A 82 -7.43 -8.38 -7.26
C VAL A 82 -7.75 -9.60 -8.11
N ASP A 83 -6.86 -9.92 -9.03
CA ASP A 83 -6.92 -11.16 -9.79
C ASP A 83 -5.91 -12.17 -9.21
N ARG A 84 -6.45 -13.22 -8.60
CA ARG A 84 -5.66 -14.32 -8.03
C ARG A 84 -5.65 -15.44 -9.04
N HIS A 85 -4.54 -15.54 -9.77
CA HIS A 85 -4.34 -16.62 -10.71
C HIS A 85 -4.18 -17.95 -9.97
N SER A 86 -4.43 -19.07 -10.66
CA SER A 86 -4.47 -20.41 -10.06
C SER A 86 -3.17 -20.78 -9.34
N TRP A 87 -3.22 -21.80 -8.47
CA TRP A 87 -2.06 -22.17 -7.64
C TRP A 87 -0.78 -22.43 -8.47
N PHE A 88 -0.90 -22.93 -9.69
CA PHE A 88 0.24 -23.20 -10.58
C PHE A 88 0.91 -21.95 -11.15
N SER A 89 0.21 -20.82 -11.19
CA SER A 89 0.69 -19.59 -11.82
C SER A 89 1.59 -18.75 -10.90
N HIS A 90 1.58 -19.01 -9.59
CA HIS A 90 2.40 -18.29 -8.60
C HIS A 90 2.35 -16.77 -8.78
N LYS A 91 1.17 -16.23 -9.11
CA LYS A 91 1.00 -14.84 -9.53
C LYS A 91 -0.29 -14.26 -8.96
N THR A 92 -0.24 -13.01 -8.53
CA THR A 92 -1.43 -12.21 -8.21
C THR A 92 -1.29 -10.84 -8.84
N GLU A 93 -2.33 -10.38 -9.52
CA GLU A 93 -2.37 -9.06 -10.13
C GLU A 93 -3.29 -8.14 -9.33
N TYR A 94 -2.85 -6.90 -9.16
CA TYR A 94 -3.56 -5.85 -8.46
C TYR A 94 -3.70 -4.67 -9.41
N LYS A 95 -4.93 -4.26 -9.70
CA LYS A 95 -5.21 -3.13 -10.57
C LYS A 95 -5.93 -2.04 -9.80
N ALA A 96 -5.32 -0.87 -9.70
CA ALA A 96 -5.93 0.27 -9.04
C ALA A 96 -6.61 1.20 -10.04
N VAL A 97 -7.81 1.61 -9.66
CA VAL A 97 -8.66 2.52 -10.40
C VAL A 97 -9.02 3.70 -9.52
N ARG A 98 -8.94 4.91 -10.07
CA ARG A 98 -9.40 6.14 -9.44
C ARG A 98 -10.93 6.19 -9.50
N SER A 99 -11.58 6.33 -8.35
CA SER A 99 -13.03 6.14 -8.27
C SER A 99 -13.83 7.30 -8.85
N ALA A 100 -13.25 8.51 -8.93
CA ALA A 100 -13.91 9.68 -9.50
C ALA A 100 -14.24 9.56 -11.00
N ASP A 101 -13.43 8.80 -11.76
CA ASP A 101 -13.53 8.71 -13.22
C ASP A 101 -13.29 7.30 -13.78
N ALA A 102 -13.16 6.30 -12.91
CA ALA A 102 -12.88 4.91 -13.26
C ALA A 102 -11.60 4.70 -14.11
N VAL A 103 -10.65 5.63 -14.05
CA VAL A 103 -9.39 5.53 -14.80
C VAL A 103 -8.39 4.63 -14.06
N PRO A 104 -7.78 3.63 -14.73
CA PRO A 104 -6.67 2.86 -14.16
C PRO A 104 -5.46 3.77 -13.91
N ILE A 105 -4.94 3.76 -12.69
CA ILE A 105 -3.82 4.63 -12.29
C ILE A 105 -2.51 3.86 -12.12
N TRP A 106 -2.58 2.60 -11.68
CA TRP A 106 -1.43 1.70 -11.61
C TRP A 106 -1.88 0.23 -11.61
N ASP A 107 -0.99 -0.65 -12.04
CA ASP A 107 -1.12 -2.10 -11.89
C ASP A 107 0.13 -2.64 -11.21
N LEU A 108 -0.03 -3.64 -10.35
CA LEU A 108 1.08 -4.33 -9.71
C LEU A 108 0.92 -5.83 -9.91
N GLU A 109 1.95 -6.45 -10.45
CA GLU A 109 2.06 -7.90 -10.54
C GLU A 109 2.97 -8.44 -9.44
N LEU A 110 2.42 -9.28 -8.57
CA LEU A 110 3.15 -9.99 -7.53
C LEU A 110 3.48 -11.41 -7.98
N LYS A 111 4.77 -11.67 -8.23
CA LYS A 111 5.28 -13.00 -8.59
C LYS A 111 5.82 -13.70 -7.35
N THR A 112 5.26 -14.85 -7.01
CA THR A 112 5.52 -15.62 -5.78
C THR A 112 6.15 -16.98 -6.13
N GLY A 113 7.39 -16.98 -6.61
CA GLY A 113 8.13 -18.23 -6.91
C GLY A 113 9.03 -18.70 -5.75
N TRP A 114 9.93 -19.66 -6.02
CA TRP A 114 10.93 -20.18 -5.08
C TRP A 114 11.99 -19.13 -4.64
N ARG A 115 11.96 -17.94 -5.22
CA ARG A 115 12.84 -16.80 -4.89
C ARG A 115 12.06 -15.71 -4.15
N VAL A 116 12.77 -14.69 -3.69
CA VAL A 116 12.20 -13.49 -3.08
C VAL A 116 11.05 -12.94 -3.95
N PRO A 117 9.86 -12.67 -3.37
CA PRO A 117 8.72 -12.17 -4.13
C PRO A 117 9.06 -10.87 -4.88
N LYS A 118 8.69 -10.83 -6.17
CA LYS A 118 8.92 -9.67 -7.05
C LYS A 118 7.63 -8.88 -7.24
N TYR A 119 7.73 -7.56 -7.16
CA TYR A 119 6.62 -6.61 -7.29
C TYR A 119 6.86 -5.77 -8.54
N ASP A 120 6.24 -6.16 -9.65
CA ASP A 120 6.35 -5.44 -10.93
C ASP A 120 5.23 -4.39 -10.99
N LEU A 121 5.55 -3.16 -10.58
CA LEU A 121 4.63 -2.01 -10.57
C LEU A 121 4.70 -1.26 -11.92
N THR A 122 3.53 -0.99 -12.50
CA THR A 122 3.36 -0.18 -13.72
C THR A 122 2.45 1.00 -13.43
N ILE A 123 2.96 2.22 -13.62
CA ILE A 123 2.15 3.44 -13.54
C ILE A 123 1.50 3.70 -14.90
N ARG A 124 0.18 3.98 -14.91
CA ARG A 124 -0.60 4.16 -16.15
C ARG A 124 -0.78 5.62 -16.56
N ASP A 125 -0.42 6.56 -15.69
CA ASP A 125 -0.48 7.98 -16.00
C ASP A 125 0.58 8.37 -17.05
N LYS A 126 0.11 8.85 -18.21
CA LYS A 126 0.98 9.26 -19.33
C LYS A 126 1.86 10.45 -18.98
N SER A 127 1.44 11.32 -18.06
CA SER A 127 2.23 12.48 -17.62
C SER A 127 3.49 12.09 -16.85
N LEU A 128 3.53 10.86 -16.32
CA LEU A 128 4.67 10.31 -15.59
C LEU A 128 5.54 9.39 -16.46
N LYS A 129 5.33 9.40 -17.78
CA LYS A 129 6.14 8.60 -18.71
C LYS A 129 7.61 8.97 -18.59
N GLY A 130 8.47 7.97 -18.38
CA GLY A 130 9.91 8.13 -18.23
C GLY A 130 10.38 8.14 -16.78
N LYS A 131 9.47 8.29 -15.81
CA LYS A 131 9.81 8.06 -14.40
C LYS A 131 10.03 6.58 -14.14
N HIS A 132 11.09 6.28 -13.42
CA HIS A 132 11.43 4.92 -13.03
C HIS A 132 10.91 4.65 -11.62
N VAL A 133 9.76 3.98 -11.54
CA VAL A 133 9.09 3.65 -10.28
C VAL A 133 9.23 2.16 -10.01
N GLN A 134 9.82 1.80 -8.87
CA GLN A 134 10.05 0.41 -8.47
C GLN A 134 9.57 0.13 -7.06
N VAL A 135 9.16 -1.11 -6.81
CA VAL A 135 8.90 -1.61 -5.46
C VAL A 135 10.05 -2.52 -5.05
N GLU A 136 10.79 -2.09 -4.04
CA GLU A 136 12.02 -2.75 -3.59
C GLU A 136 11.88 -3.32 -2.18
N SER A 137 12.81 -4.19 -1.81
CA SER A 137 12.93 -4.72 -0.44
C SER A 137 14.03 -3.98 0.30
N LYS A 138 13.91 -3.86 1.63
CA LYS A 138 14.95 -3.24 2.47
C LYS A 138 15.27 -1.78 2.11
N VAL A 139 14.23 -1.00 1.80
CA VAL A 139 14.38 0.43 1.46
C VAL A 139 14.46 1.25 2.74
N ALA A 140 15.53 2.03 2.89
CA ALA A 140 15.79 2.88 4.07
C ALA A 140 15.66 2.14 5.43
N GLY A 141 16.04 0.86 5.46
CA GLY A 141 15.97 0.03 6.68
C GLY A 141 14.62 -0.69 6.91
N GLU A 142 13.60 -0.41 6.09
CA GLU A 142 12.25 -0.97 6.23
C GLU A 142 11.99 -2.15 5.29
N GLU A 143 10.97 -2.96 5.56
CA GLU A 143 10.77 -4.24 4.86
C GLU A 143 10.59 -4.08 3.34
N LYS A 144 9.80 -3.07 2.94
CA LYS A 144 9.48 -2.76 1.55
C LYS A 144 9.44 -1.25 1.35
N GLY A 145 9.58 -0.81 0.12
CA GLY A 145 9.37 0.60 -0.22
C GLY A 145 9.20 0.83 -1.71
N ILE A 146 8.70 2.02 -2.05
CA ILE A 146 8.66 2.53 -3.41
C ILE A 146 9.89 3.41 -3.61
N VAL A 147 10.60 3.19 -4.70
CA VAL A 147 11.76 3.99 -5.14
C VAL A 147 11.39 4.66 -6.45
N ILE A 148 11.65 5.97 -6.55
CA ILE A 148 11.40 6.78 -7.75
C ILE A 148 12.72 7.40 -8.17
N ASP A 149 13.18 7.05 -9.38
CA ASP A 149 14.43 7.55 -9.95
C ASP A 149 15.63 7.37 -8.99
N GLY A 150 15.65 6.23 -8.27
CA GLY A 150 16.67 5.87 -7.29
C GLY A 150 16.48 6.47 -5.88
N SER A 151 15.46 7.32 -5.68
CA SER A 151 15.16 7.95 -4.38
C SER A 151 14.02 7.23 -3.65
N PRO A 152 14.16 6.89 -2.35
CA PRO A 152 13.06 6.36 -1.55
C PRO A 152 11.88 7.32 -1.47
N ALA A 153 10.73 6.89 -1.97
CA ALA A 153 9.50 7.66 -2.04
C ALA A 153 8.48 7.27 -0.96
N SER A 154 8.45 5.98 -0.62
CA SER A 154 7.68 5.47 0.51
C SER A 154 8.32 4.21 1.07
N THR A 155 8.04 3.91 2.33
CA THR A 155 8.46 2.67 2.98
C THR A 155 7.32 2.05 3.78
N VAL A 156 7.39 0.74 3.98
CA VAL A 156 6.43 -0.08 4.71
C VAL A 156 7.17 -0.96 5.70
N SER A 157 6.69 -0.98 6.94
CA SER A 157 7.19 -1.85 7.99
C SER A 157 6.05 -2.47 8.79
N ARG A 158 6.32 -3.63 9.40
CA ARG A 158 5.37 -4.31 10.29
C ARG A 158 5.73 -3.94 11.73
N HIS A 159 4.80 -3.35 12.46
CA HIS A 159 5.00 -3.09 13.89
C HIS A 159 4.60 -4.34 14.69
N GLN A 160 5.53 -4.82 15.53
CA GLN A 160 5.47 -6.03 16.36
C GLN A 160 5.45 -7.38 15.60
N LYS A 161 6.54 -8.15 15.75
CA LYS A 161 6.68 -9.53 15.22
C LYS A 161 6.12 -10.62 16.16
N TRP A 162 5.69 -10.28 17.38
CA TRP A 162 5.68 -11.24 18.51
C TRP A 162 4.43 -11.30 19.39
N SER A 163 3.29 -10.72 18.99
CA SER A 163 2.05 -10.99 19.72
C SER A 163 0.90 -11.28 18.78
N HIS A 164 0.07 -12.25 19.14
CA HIS A 164 -1.14 -12.69 18.43
C HIS A 164 -2.23 -11.61 18.30
N LYS A 165 -1.88 -10.32 18.43
CA LYS A 165 -2.78 -9.17 18.37
C LYS A 165 -2.44 -8.32 17.15
N HIS A 166 -3.33 -8.39 16.16
CA HIS A 166 -3.54 -7.48 15.04
C HIS A 166 -2.29 -7.01 14.28
N ASN A 167 -2.17 -7.43 13.01
CA ASN A 167 -1.13 -6.95 12.12
C ASN A 167 -1.27 -5.43 11.89
N GLU A 168 -0.33 -4.66 12.46
CA GLU A 168 -0.19 -3.22 12.25
C GLU A 168 0.96 -2.95 11.28
N TYR A 169 0.69 -2.16 10.25
CA TYR A 169 1.68 -1.73 9.27
C TYR A 169 1.87 -0.22 9.35
N VAL A 170 3.12 0.22 9.27
CA VAL A 170 3.49 1.63 9.24
C VAL A 170 3.98 1.97 7.84
N VAL A 171 3.38 2.99 7.23
CA VAL A 171 3.73 3.50 5.91
C VAL A 171 4.32 4.89 6.07
N HIS A 172 5.57 5.08 5.66
CA HIS A 172 6.18 6.40 5.55
C HIS A 172 6.06 6.88 4.10
N VAL A 173 5.75 8.16 3.92
CA VAL A 173 5.53 8.78 2.62
C VAL A 173 6.37 10.06 2.52
N ALA A 174 7.20 10.15 1.49
CA ALA A 174 8.01 11.31 1.20
C ALA A 174 7.16 12.48 0.68
N PRO A 175 7.56 13.74 0.92
CA PRO A 175 6.95 14.88 0.23
C PRO A 175 7.01 14.71 -1.30
N GLY A 176 5.91 15.04 -1.97
CA GLY A 176 5.76 14.91 -3.41
C GLY A 176 5.33 13.52 -3.88
N MET A 177 5.12 12.56 -2.97
CA MET A 177 4.64 11.20 -3.30
C MET A 177 3.11 11.08 -3.16
N ASP A 178 2.50 10.30 -4.05
CA ASP A 178 1.09 9.94 -3.99
C ASP A 178 0.82 8.99 -2.81
N ILE A 179 0.04 9.48 -1.84
CA ILE A 179 -0.32 8.78 -0.61
C ILE A 179 -1.10 7.50 -0.95
N MET A 180 -1.98 7.54 -1.95
CA MET A 180 -2.85 6.41 -2.28
C MET A 180 -2.08 5.25 -2.90
N LEU A 181 -1.08 5.54 -3.74
CA LEU A 181 -0.14 4.52 -4.21
C LEU A 181 0.67 3.91 -3.05
N ALA A 182 1.19 4.74 -2.14
CA ALA A 182 1.96 4.26 -0.99
C ALA A 182 1.13 3.35 -0.07
N LEU A 183 -0.10 3.77 0.26
CA LEU A 183 -1.05 2.97 1.04
C LEU A 183 -1.48 1.69 0.30
N GLY A 184 -1.70 1.77 -1.01
CA GLY A 184 -2.03 0.62 -1.86
C GLY A 184 -0.94 -0.46 -1.82
N VAL A 185 0.32 -0.07 -2.00
CA VAL A 185 1.47 -1.00 -1.89
C VAL A 185 1.62 -1.54 -0.45
N GLY A 186 1.40 -0.70 0.56
CA GLY A 186 1.37 -1.12 1.96
C GLY A 186 0.31 -2.18 2.25
N TRP A 187 -0.89 -2.00 1.72
CA TRP A 187 -1.96 -2.99 1.82
C TRP A 187 -1.64 -4.28 1.05
N ILE A 188 -1.08 -4.22 -0.16
CA ILE A 188 -0.66 -5.42 -0.92
C ILE A 188 0.37 -6.23 -0.13
N ARG A 189 1.29 -5.56 0.58
CA ARG A 189 2.21 -6.24 1.50
C ARG A 189 1.46 -6.95 2.61
N ALA A 190 0.46 -6.31 3.23
CA ALA A 190 -0.38 -6.92 4.25
C ALA A 190 -1.17 -8.15 3.74
N ASP A 191 -1.78 -8.05 2.54
CA ASP A 191 -2.48 -9.15 1.87
C ASP A 191 -1.54 -10.35 1.64
N LYS A 192 -0.31 -10.10 1.20
CA LYS A 192 0.70 -11.17 1.01
C LYS A 192 1.08 -11.86 2.31
N VAL A 193 1.32 -11.11 3.39
CA VAL A 193 1.65 -11.69 4.70
C VAL A 193 0.50 -12.57 5.20
N LYS A 194 -0.73 -12.07 5.11
CA LYS A 194 -1.93 -12.82 5.52
C LYS A 194 -2.03 -14.15 4.77
N LYS A 195 -1.80 -14.16 3.45
CA LYS A 195 -1.80 -15.38 2.64
C LYS A 195 -0.70 -16.36 3.04
N ASP A 196 0.51 -15.86 3.30
CA ASP A 196 1.62 -16.70 3.75
C ASP A 196 1.33 -17.35 5.11
N GLU A 197 0.70 -16.61 6.02
CA GLU A 197 0.23 -17.12 7.32
C GLU A 197 -0.87 -18.18 7.16
N GLU A 198 -1.83 -17.98 6.23
CA GLU A 198 -2.88 -18.97 5.93
C GLU A 198 -2.31 -20.27 5.34
N VAL A 199 -1.33 -20.20 4.43
CA VAL A 199 -0.68 -21.38 3.85
C VAL A 199 0.16 -22.13 4.90
N ALA A 200 0.86 -21.42 5.78
CA ALA A 200 1.70 -22.01 6.81
C ALA A 200 0.92 -22.78 7.89
N VAL A 201 -0.35 -22.44 8.13
CA VAL A 201 -1.23 -23.13 9.09
C VAL A 201 -1.78 -24.45 8.51
N VAL A 202 -1.81 -24.59 7.19
CA VAL A 202 -2.38 -25.76 6.51
C VAL A 202 -1.32 -26.84 6.20
N ALA A 203 -0.03 -26.50 6.25
CA ALA A 203 1.10 -27.39 6.01
C ALA A 203 1.58 -28.08 7.29
#